data_AF-A0A212U9R0-F1
#
_entry.id   AF-A0A212U9R0-F1
#
_cell.length_a   1.000
_cell.length_b   1.000
_cell.length_c   1.000
_cell.angle_alpha   90.00
_cell.angle_beta   90.00
_cell.angle_gamma   90.00
#
_symmetry.space_group_name_H-M   'P 1'
#
loop_
_entity.id
_entity.type
_entity.pdbx_description
1 polymer ?
#
loop_
_entity_poly.entity_id
_entity_poly.type
_entity_poly.pdbx_seq_one_letter_code
_entity_poly.pdbx_strand_id
1 'polypeptide(L)'
;MTADYLTSVKKQFEYYKLLGEKTFAQLPDEALFWQYNPESNSIAIIVKHLWGNMLSRWTDFLTTDGEKEWRQRDAEFDNDIRTRDEMLAKWEQGWSCLFVALDSLIPENWDQTVYIRNQGHSIMEAINRQLAHYPYHVGQIVFIGKMVQNEKWTSLSIPRGNSQGYNAEKFAQPKHNAHFTDEYLKPDQK
;
A
#
# COMPACT_ATOMS: atom_id res chain seq x y z
N MET A 1 -12.60 18.04 9.46
CA MET A 1 -11.99 16.92 10.22
C MET A 1 -12.14 15.59 9.52
N THR A 2 -13.34 15.03 9.32
CA THR A 2 -13.54 13.72 8.66
C THR A 2 -13.07 13.73 7.19
N ALA A 3 -13.47 14.75 6.42
CA ALA A 3 -13.07 14.91 5.02
C ALA A 3 -11.55 15.13 4.84
N ASP A 4 -10.92 15.90 5.73
CA ASP A 4 -9.47 16.16 5.69
C ASP A 4 -8.68 14.89 5.99
N TYR A 5 -9.10 14.12 7.01
CA TYR A 5 -8.48 12.84 7.35
C TYR A 5 -8.63 11.82 6.22
N LEU A 6 -9.84 11.65 5.68
CA LEU A 6 -10.09 10.69 4.58
C LEU A 6 -9.27 11.04 3.33
N THR A 7 -9.16 12.34 3.01
CA THR A 7 -8.30 12.81 1.91
C THR A 7 -6.83 12.50 2.19
N SER A 8 -6.35 12.77 3.41
CA SER A 8 -4.96 12.51 3.80
C SER A 8 -4.62 11.02 3.71
N VAL A 9 -5.47 10.14 4.23
CA VAL A 9 -5.18 8.71 4.26
C VAL A 9 -5.27 8.06 2.88
N LYS A 10 -6.21 8.51 2.02
CA LYS A 10 -6.25 8.08 0.61
C LYS A 10 -4.95 8.41 -0.12
N LYS A 11 -4.50 9.66 -0.02
CA LYS A 11 -3.21 10.10 -0.59
C LYS A 11 -2.04 9.27 -0.09
N GLN A 12 -2.06 8.90 1.19
CA GLN A 12 -1.01 8.07 1.79
C GLN A 12 -1.04 6.63 1.27
N PHE A 13 -2.21 6.02 1.13
CA PHE A 13 -2.39 4.71 0.51
C PHE A 13 -1.96 4.70 -0.96
N GLU A 14 -2.38 5.69 -1.75
CA GLU A 14 -1.95 5.86 -3.14
C GLU A 14 -0.43 5.96 -3.26
N TYR A 15 0.21 6.71 -2.36
CA TYR A 15 1.66 6.81 -2.33
C TYR A 15 2.33 5.46 -2.06
N TYR A 16 1.82 4.65 -1.12
CA TYR A 16 2.37 3.32 -0.87
C TYR A 16 2.10 2.33 -2.00
N LYS A 17 0.93 2.41 -2.65
CA LYS A 17 0.67 1.68 -3.89
C LYS A 17 1.72 2.02 -4.96
N LEU A 18 1.98 3.30 -5.18
CA LEU A 18 2.99 3.80 -6.11
C LEU A 18 4.40 3.28 -5.77
N LEU A 19 4.78 3.21 -4.50
CA LEU A 19 6.09 2.66 -4.10
C LEU A 19 6.23 1.17 -4.46
N GLY A 20 5.17 0.38 -4.29
CA GLY A 20 5.13 -1.01 -4.75
C GLY A 20 5.32 -1.11 -6.25
N GLU A 21 4.55 -0.34 -7.02
CA GLU A 21 4.59 -0.34 -8.49
C GLU A 21 5.94 0.09 -9.05
N LYS A 22 6.52 1.18 -8.52
CA LYS A 22 7.86 1.62 -8.90
C LYS A 22 8.94 0.61 -8.54
N THR A 23 8.70 -0.23 -7.54
CA THR A 23 9.58 -1.36 -7.23
C THR A 23 9.43 -2.45 -8.29
N PHE A 24 8.20 -2.86 -8.62
CA PHE A 24 7.94 -3.89 -9.62
C PHE A 24 8.48 -3.52 -11.01
N ALA A 25 8.38 -2.24 -11.39
CA ALA A 25 8.85 -1.73 -12.67
C ALA A 25 10.38 -1.81 -12.84
N GLN A 26 11.13 -1.86 -11.73
CA GLN A 26 12.60 -1.99 -11.75
C GLN A 26 13.08 -3.43 -11.79
N LEU A 27 12.22 -4.42 -11.53
CA LEU A 27 12.62 -5.81 -11.33
C LEU A 27 12.33 -6.67 -12.56
N PRO A 28 13.22 -7.61 -12.93
CA PRO A 28 12.86 -8.67 -13.87
C PRO A 28 11.89 -9.67 -13.21
N ASP A 29 11.24 -10.51 -14.01
CA ASP A 29 10.16 -11.38 -13.53
C ASP A 29 10.65 -12.36 -12.45
N GLU A 30 11.80 -12.99 -12.65
CA GLU A 30 12.39 -13.94 -11.70
C GLU A 30 12.62 -13.33 -10.30
N ALA A 31 12.88 -12.02 -10.23
CA ALA A 31 13.09 -11.31 -8.98
C ALA A 31 11.80 -11.11 -8.18
N LEU A 32 10.63 -11.07 -8.84
CA LEU A 32 9.33 -10.96 -8.16
C LEU A 32 9.00 -12.23 -7.36
N PHE A 33 9.50 -13.39 -7.82
CA PHE A 33 9.26 -14.70 -7.22
C PHE A 33 10.41 -15.20 -6.36
N TRP A 34 11.51 -14.44 -6.30
CA TRP A 34 12.70 -14.80 -5.54
C TRP A 34 12.45 -14.76 -4.03
N GLN A 35 12.99 -15.75 -3.32
CA GLN A 35 13.03 -15.83 -1.87
C GLN A 35 14.49 -15.94 -1.40
N TYR A 36 14.85 -15.18 -0.37
CA TYR A 36 16.18 -15.28 0.23
C TYR A 36 16.41 -16.62 0.93
N ASN A 37 15.40 -17.12 1.65
CA ASN A 37 15.40 -18.41 2.33
C ASN A 37 13.94 -18.91 2.51
N PRO A 38 13.72 -20.16 2.95
CA PRO A 38 12.37 -20.72 3.11
C PRO A 38 11.44 -19.95 4.05
N GLU A 39 11.98 -19.26 5.06
CA GLU A 39 11.21 -18.46 6.04
C GLU A 39 10.88 -17.06 5.53
N SER A 40 11.48 -16.64 4.41
CA SER A 40 11.31 -15.30 3.84
C SER A 40 10.29 -15.31 2.71
N ASN A 41 9.37 -14.35 2.72
CA ASN A 41 8.41 -14.17 1.65
C ASN A 41 9.06 -13.53 0.42
N SER A 42 8.65 -13.98 -0.78
CA SER A 42 8.91 -13.27 -2.03
C SER A 42 8.01 -12.04 -2.15
N ILE A 43 8.30 -11.18 -3.14
CA ILE A 43 7.41 -10.06 -3.46
C ILE A 43 6.02 -10.57 -3.86
N ALA A 44 5.94 -11.63 -4.68
CA ALA A 44 4.68 -12.24 -5.08
C ALA A 44 3.84 -12.73 -3.88
N ILE A 45 4.47 -13.38 -2.89
CA ILE A 45 3.78 -13.79 -1.65
C ILE A 45 3.27 -12.57 -0.87
N ILE A 46 4.08 -11.51 -0.74
CA ILE A 46 3.65 -10.29 -0.03
C ILE A 46 2.46 -9.64 -0.75
N VAL A 47 2.46 -9.59 -2.08
CA VAL A 47 1.33 -9.10 -2.88
C VAL A 47 0.08 -9.95 -2.62
N LYS A 48 0.21 -11.29 -2.62
CA LYS A 48 -0.90 -12.21 -2.33
C LYS A 48 -1.48 -11.97 -0.94
N HIS A 49 -0.62 -11.78 0.06
CA HIS A 49 -1.04 -11.46 1.42
C HIS A 49 -1.79 -10.13 1.52
N LEU A 50 -1.26 -9.08 0.89
CA LEU A 50 -1.92 -7.78 0.85
C LEU A 50 -3.28 -7.86 0.14
N TRP A 51 -3.34 -8.55 -0.99
CA TRP A 51 -4.58 -8.81 -1.72
C TRP A 51 -5.63 -9.52 -0.86
N GLY A 52 -5.29 -10.65 -0.24
CA GLY A 52 -6.22 -11.41 0.60
C GLY A 52 -6.68 -10.63 1.83
N ASN A 53 -5.76 -9.88 2.46
CA ASN A 53 -6.11 -8.95 3.54
C ASN A 53 -7.09 -7.87 3.05
N MET A 54 -6.77 -7.15 1.96
CA MET A 54 -7.60 -6.06 1.47
C MET A 54 -9.01 -6.54 1.10
N LEU A 55 -9.11 -7.64 0.34
CA LEU A 55 -10.42 -8.19 0.01
C LEU A 55 -11.21 -8.54 1.26
N SER A 56 -10.57 -9.13 2.28
CA SER A 56 -11.25 -9.52 3.51
C SER A 56 -11.71 -8.32 4.33
N ARG A 57 -10.86 -7.30 4.48
CA ARG A 57 -11.14 -6.12 5.31
C ARG A 57 -12.14 -5.16 4.67
N TRP A 58 -12.15 -5.04 3.35
CA TRP A 58 -12.82 -3.94 2.66
C TRP A 58 -14.01 -4.34 1.79
N THR A 59 -14.16 -5.62 1.44
CA THR A 59 -15.41 -6.09 0.81
C THR A 59 -16.55 -5.88 1.81
N ASP A 60 -17.65 -5.24 1.38
CA ASP A 60 -18.83 -5.04 2.24
C ASP A 60 -18.48 -4.39 3.60
N PHE A 61 -17.55 -3.42 3.58
CA PHE A 61 -16.87 -2.85 4.76
C PHE A 61 -17.83 -2.38 5.87
N LEU A 62 -18.96 -1.79 5.50
CA LEU A 62 -19.95 -1.25 6.45
C LEU A 62 -21.05 -2.25 6.82
N THR A 63 -21.11 -3.44 6.21
CA THR A 63 -22.26 -4.33 6.35
C THR A 63 -21.92 -5.72 6.88
N THR A 64 -20.66 -6.16 6.76
CA THR A 64 -20.23 -7.50 7.20
C THR A 64 -18.88 -7.43 7.92
N ASP A 65 -18.55 -8.47 8.70
CA ASP A 65 -17.28 -8.53 9.43
C ASP A 65 -16.07 -8.46 8.48
N GLY A 66 -15.06 -7.66 8.83
CA GLY A 66 -13.83 -7.50 8.06
C GLY A 66 -12.90 -8.71 8.09
N GLU A 67 -13.22 -9.78 8.81
CA GLU A 67 -12.65 -11.11 8.60
C GLU A 67 -13.66 -12.01 7.91
N LYS A 68 -13.56 -12.10 6.59
CA LYS A 68 -14.45 -12.93 5.78
C LYS A 68 -14.17 -14.41 5.98
N GLU A 69 -15.24 -15.21 6.07
CA GLU A 69 -15.16 -16.68 6.24
C GLU A 69 -14.41 -17.36 5.09
N TRP A 70 -14.48 -16.80 3.88
CA TRP A 70 -13.78 -17.32 2.71
C TRP A 70 -12.27 -17.00 2.71
N ARG A 71 -11.79 -16.13 3.61
CA ARG A 71 -10.37 -15.75 3.65
C ARG A 71 -9.52 -16.90 4.20
N GLN A 72 -8.66 -17.45 3.36
CA GLN A 72 -7.69 -18.49 3.73
C GLN A 72 -6.32 -17.87 4.00
N ARG A 73 -6.12 -17.32 5.21
CA ARG A 73 -4.90 -16.58 5.55
C ARG A 73 -3.62 -17.39 5.31
N ASP A 74 -3.59 -18.64 5.74
CA ASP A 74 -2.35 -19.42 5.66
C ASP A 74 -1.99 -19.72 4.20
N ALA A 75 -3.00 -19.94 3.35
CA ALA A 75 -2.81 -20.10 1.92
C ALA A 75 -2.32 -18.81 1.22
N GLU A 76 -2.44 -17.63 1.84
CA GLU A 76 -1.83 -16.39 1.30
C GLU A 76 -0.30 -16.47 1.23
N PHE A 77 0.32 -17.38 1.98
CA PHE A 77 1.76 -17.59 2.04
C PHE A 77 2.27 -18.71 1.13
N ASP A 78 1.37 -19.39 0.42
CA ASP A 78 1.74 -20.35 -0.62
C ASP A 78 2.24 -19.64 -1.88
N ASN A 79 3.37 -20.09 -2.41
CA ASN A 79 4.02 -19.54 -3.61
C ASN A 79 3.38 -20.10 -4.90
N ASP A 80 2.10 -19.80 -5.11
CA ASP A 80 1.30 -20.30 -6.23
C ASP A 80 1.05 -19.29 -7.36
N ILE A 81 1.33 -18.00 -7.15
CA ILE A 81 1.33 -16.99 -8.23
C ILE A 81 2.48 -17.30 -9.17
N ARG A 82 2.19 -17.45 -10.47
CA ARG A 82 3.20 -17.91 -11.45
C ARG A 82 3.69 -16.85 -12.42
N THR A 83 2.96 -15.76 -12.57
CA THR A 83 3.27 -14.74 -13.58
C THR A 83 3.18 -13.34 -13.02
N ARG A 84 3.93 -12.41 -13.62
CA ARG A 84 3.83 -10.98 -13.31
C ARG A 84 2.40 -10.49 -13.48
N ASP A 85 1.73 -10.87 -14.57
CA ASP A 85 0.37 -10.42 -14.87
C ASP A 85 -0.62 -10.87 -13.79
N GLU A 86 -0.50 -12.10 -13.30
CA GLU A 86 -1.31 -12.59 -12.19
C GLU A 86 -1.04 -11.80 -10.90
N MET A 87 0.24 -11.55 -10.59
CA MET A 87 0.65 -10.75 -9.43
C MET A 87 0.07 -9.33 -9.50
N LEU A 88 0.20 -8.67 -10.64
CA LEU A 88 -0.30 -7.31 -10.87
C LEU A 88 -1.83 -7.26 -10.84
N ALA A 89 -2.52 -8.26 -11.39
CA ALA A 89 -3.97 -8.34 -11.31
C ALA A 89 -4.46 -8.42 -9.85
N LYS A 90 -3.80 -9.23 -9.01
CA LYS A 90 -4.11 -9.31 -7.57
C LYS A 90 -3.79 -8.00 -6.84
N TRP A 91 -2.64 -7.40 -7.15
CA TRP A 91 -2.26 -6.09 -6.62
C TRP A 91 -3.35 -5.04 -6.89
N GLU A 92 -3.73 -4.87 -8.16
CA GLU A 92 -4.76 -3.90 -8.55
C GLU A 92 -6.13 -4.23 -7.94
N GLN A 93 -6.52 -5.50 -7.90
CA GLN A 93 -7.79 -5.90 -7.31
C GLN A 93 -7.87 -5.55 -5.81
N GLY A 94 -6.79 -5.81 -5.05
CA GLY A 94 -6.74 -5.50 -3.62
C GLY A 94 -6.86 -3.99 -3.37
N TRP A 95 -6.04 -3.18 -4.05
CA TRP A 95 -6.06 -1.73 -3.90
C TRP A 95 -7.39 -1.11 -4.35
N SER A 96 -7.95 -1.58 -5.47
CA SER A 96 -9.27 -1.13 -5.94
C SER A 96 -10.37 -1.40 -4.91
N CYS A 97 -10.37 -2.58 -4.28
CA CYS A 97 -11.31 -2.92 -3.21
C CYS A 97 -11.22 -1.95 -2.02
N LEU A 98 -10.00 -1.63 -1.57
CA LEU A 98 -9.76 -0.61 -0.53
C LEU A 98 -10.33 0.75 -0.94
N PHE A 99 -9.97 1.24 -2.13
CA PHE A 99 -10.35 2.61 -2.53
C PHE A 99 -11.85 2.75 -2.73
N VAL A 100 -12.50 1.76 -3.34
CA VAL A 100 -13.98 1.73 -3.46
C VAL A 100 -14.65 1.80 -2.08
N ALA A 101 -14.15 1.04 -1.10
CA ALA A 101 -14.67 1.09 0.26
C ALA A 101 -14.46 2.48 0.89
N LEU A 102 -13.27 3.07 0.76
CA LEU A 102 -12.99 4.42 1.24
C LEU A 102 -13.78 5.52 0.52
N ASP A 103 -14.18 5.32 -0.74
CA ASP A 103 -15.03 6.24 -1.51
C ASP A 103 -16.50 6.21 -1.04
N SER A 104 -16.94 5.12 -0.43
CA SER A 104 -18.30 4.98 0.13
C SER A 104 -18.49 5.67 1.50
N LEU A 105 -17.40 6.15 2.10
CA LEU A 105 -17.45 6.82 3.39
C LEU A 105 -17.93 8.26 3.25
N ILE A 106 -18.98 8.59 3.99
CA ILE A 106 -19.63 9.90 3.99
C ILE A 106 -19.84 10.36 5.44
N PRO A 107 -20.06 11.66 5.71
CA PRO A 107 -20.26 12.16 7.07
C PRO A 107 -21.33 11.39 7.86
N GLU A 108 -22.37 10.91 7.19
CA GLU A 108 -23.50 10.22 7.79
C GLU A 108 -23.18 8.81 8.31
N ASN A 109 -22.15 8.14 7.77
CA ASN A 109 -21.76 6.78 8.18
C ASN A 109 -20.43 6.74 8.95
N TRP A 110 -19.78 7.88 9.15
CA TRP A 110 -18.43 7.95 9.73
C TRP A 110 -18.31 7.36 11.13
N ASP A 111 -19.34 7.54 11.96
CA ASP A 111 -19.36 7.07 13.35
C ASP A 111 -19.91 5.64 13.50
N GLN A 112 -20.13 4.94 12.39
CA GLN A 112 -20.58 3.57 12.41
C GLN A 112 -19.49 2.63 12.97
N THR A 113 -19.90 1.70 13.82
CA THR A 113 -19.03 0.58 14.25
C THR A 113 -18.87 -0.42 13.11
N VAL A 114 -17.64 -0.73 12.76
CA VAL A 114 -17.27 -1.86 11.89
C VAL A 114 -16.71 -2.98 12.73
N TYR A 115 -16.87 -4.22 12.29
CA TYR A 115 -16.39 -5.38 13.02
C TYR A 115 -15.20 -6.02 12.32
N ILE A 116 -14.22 -6.45 13.10
CA ILE A 116 -13.15 -7.32 12.63
C ILE A 116 -13.01 -8.45 13.66
N ARG A 117 -13.35 -9.69 13.27
CA ARG A 117 -13.37 -10.85 14.17
C ARG A 117 -14.30 -10.64 15.36
N ASN A 118 -15.50 -10.12 15.11
CA ASN A 118 -16.51 -9.72 16.10
C ASN A 118 -16.05 -8.63 17.09
N GLN A 119 -14.89 -8.00 16.86
CA GLN A 119 -14.43 -6.87 17.66
C GLN A 119 -14.88 -5.57 16.99
N GLY A 120 -15.64 -4.76 17.72
CA GLY A 120 -16.10 -3.46 17.23
C GLY A 120 -14.95 -2.45 17.17
N HIS A 121 -14.88 -1.71 16.08
CA HIS A 121 -13.91 -0.66 15.82
C HIS A 121 -14.61 0.56 15.23
N SER A 122 -14.08 1.75 15.50
CA SER A 122 -14.37 2.92 14.68
C SER A 122 -13.79 2.76 13.28
N ILE A 123 -14.37 3.45 12.30
CA ILE A 123 -13.84 3.52 10.92
C ILE A 123 -12.40 4.03 10.93
N MET A 124 -12.09 5.01 11.79
CA MET A 124 -10.73 5.53 11.93
C MET A 124 -9.73 4.47 12.40
N GLU A 125 -10.08 3.66 13.40
CA GLU A 125 -9.23 2.55 13.87
C GLU A 125 -9.02 1.50 12.77
N ALA A 126 -10.08 1.14 12.05
CA ALA A 126 -10.00 0.19 10.93
C ALA A 126 -9.05 0.70 9.83
N ILE A 127 -9.16 1.97 9.44
CA ILE A 127 -8.28 2.63 8.48
C ILE A 127 -6.83 2.65 9.00
N ASN A 128 -6.61 3.14 10.22
CA ASN A 128 -5.26 3.29 10.79
C ASN A 128 -4.54 1.95 10.93
N ARG A 129 -5.27 0.89 11.28
CA ARG A 129 -4.73 -0.46 11.33
C ARG A 129 -4.15 -0.88 9.98
N GLN A 130 -4.84 -0.58 8.88
CA GLN A 130 -4.35 -0.88 7.54
C GLN A 130 -3.27 0.11 7.08
N LEU A 131 -3.33 1.37 7.51
CA LEU A 131 -2.28 2.36 7.28
C LEU A 131 -0.97 1.99 7.98
N ALA A 132 -0.99 1.19 9.04
CA ALA A 132 0.23 0.61 9.62
C ALA A 132 0.66 -0.67 8.86
N HIS A 133 -0.31 -1.52 8.48
CA HIS A 133 -0.07 -2.83 7.89
C HIS A 133 0.43 -2.77 6.44
N TYR A 134 -0.20 -2.00 5.56
CA TYR A 134 0.16 -1.96 4.15
C TYR A 134 1.54 -1.34 3.94
N PRO A 135 1.89 -0.21 4.58
CA PRO A 135 3.24 0.36 4.48
C PRO A 135 4.33 -0.56 5.03
N TYR A 136 4.04 -1.33 6.08
CA TYR A 136 4.97 -2.33 6.59
C TYR A 136 5.35 -3.35 5.51
N HIS A 137 4.37 -3.89 4.79
CA HIS A 137 4.61 -4.86 3.72
C HIS A 137 5.15 -4.23 2.42
N VAL A 138 4.70 -3.02 2.06
CA VAL A 138 5.31 -2.27 0.94
C VAL A 138 6.78 -1.97 1.24
N GLY A 139 7.13 -1.66 2.49
CA GLY A 139 8.52 -1.50 2.92
C GLY A 139 9.34 -2.77 2.69
N GLN A 140 8.77 -3.95 2.97
CA GLN A 140 9.42 -5.23 2.65
C GLN A 140 9.61 -5.42 1.14
N ILE A 141 8.60 -5.12 0.32
CA ILE A 141 8.70 -5.16 -1.14
C ILE A 141 9.85 -4.28 -1.64
N VAL A 142 9.91 -3.02 -1.20
CA VAL A 142 10.97 -2.07 -1.56
C VAL A 142 12.33 -2.60 -1.11
N PHE A 143 12.42 -3.17 0.10
CA PHE A 143 13.67 -3.72 0.62
C PHE A 143 14.18 -4.90 -0.21
N ILE A 144 13.31 -5.86 -0.56
CA ILE A 144 13.65 -6.98 -1.44
C ILE A 144 14.09 -6.46 -2.81
N GLY A 145 13.36 -5.50 -3.38
CA GLY A 145 13.73 -4.89 -4.66
C GLY A 145 15.13 -4.26 -4.62
N LYS A 146 15.47 -3.56 -3.54
CA LYS A 146 16.82 -3.03 -3.30
C LYS A 146 17.87 -4.13 -3.18
N MET A 147 17.59 -5.20 -2.45
CA MET A 147 18.51 -6.32 -2.30
C MET A 147 18.84 -6.97 -3.64
N VAL A 148 17.83 -7.18 -4.49
CA VAL A 148 18.01 -7.84 -5.79
C VAL A 148 18.69 -6.92 -6.81
N GLN A 149 18.27 -5.66 -6.89
CA GLN A 149 18.87 -4.71 -7.84
C GLN A 149 20.27 -4.25 -7.43
N ASN A 150 20.57 -4.26 -6.13
CA ASN A 150 21.85 -3.82 -5.58
C ASN A 150 22.28 -2.45 -6.16
N GLU A 151 23.39 -2.40 -6.91
CA GLU A 151 23.94 -1.18 -7.53
C GLU A 151 23.05 -0.59 -8.61
N LYS A 152 22.12 -1.36 -9.19
CA LYS A 152 21.18 -0.91 -10.23
C LYS A 152 19.91 -0.27 -9.66
N TRP A 153 19.76 -0.24 -8.33
CA TRP A 153 18.55 0.31 -7.71
C TRP A 153 18.44 1.82 -7.92
N THR A 154 17.32 2.26 -8.46
CA THR A 154 16.97 3.68 -8.55
C THR A 154 16.12 4.08 -7.35
N SER A 155 16.58 5.10 -6.61
CA SER A 155 15.87 5.60 -5.42
C SER A 155 14.44 6.04 -5.75
N LEU A 156 13.48 5.62 -4.92
CA LEU A 156 12.06 6.00 -5.05
C LEU A 156 11.74 7.37 -4.41
N SER A 157 12.68 7.89 -3.63
CA SER A 157 12.64 9.21 -2.99
C SER A 157 13.99 9.91 -3.18
N ILE A 158 14.42 10.73 -2.23
CA ILE A 158 15.68 11.47 -2.27
C ILE A 158 16.87 10.49 -2.22
N PRO A 159 17.71 10.39 -3.26
CA PRO A 159 18.88 9.51 -3.26
C PRO A 159 19.88 9.89 -2.15
N ARG A 160 20.62 8.90 -1.64
CA ARG A 160 21.70 9.14 -0.67
C ARG A 160 22.73 10.11 -1.28
N GLY A 161 23.05 11.17 -0.55
CA GLY A 161 23.97 12.23 -1.00
C GLY A 161 23.28 13.44 -1.63
N ASN A 162 22.01 13.35 -2.02
CA ASN A 162 21.29 14.42 -2.73
C ASN A 162 20.33 15.23 -1.84
N SER A 163 20.33 15.00 -0.52
CA SER A 163 19.41 15.67 0.41
C SER A 163 19.64 17.18 0.53
N GLN A 164 20.90 17.64 0.43
CA GLN A 164 21.21 19.06 0.51
C GLN A 164 20.61 19.85 -0.66
N GLY A 165 20.74 19.33 -1.89
CA GLY A 165 20.16 19.94 -3.08
C GLY A 165 18.63 19.97 -3.02
N TYR A 166 18.02 18.83 -2.69
CA TYR A 166 16.56 18.74 -2.51
C TYR A 166 16.06 19.75 -1.46
N ASN A 167 16.72 19.84 -0.31
CA ASN A 167 16.33 20.78 0.74
C ASN A 167 16.50 22.24 0.31
N ALA A 168 17.57 22.56 -0.43
CA ALA A 168 17.76 23.91 -0.97
C ALA A 168 16.61 24.31 -1.90
N GLU A 169 16.18 23.42 -2.79
CA GLU A 169 15.01 23.65 -3.66
C GLU A 169 13.72 23.86 -2.86
N LYS A 170 13.49 23.04 -1.82
CA LYS A 170 12.29 23.17 -0.97
C LYS A 170 12.25 24.46 -0.17
N PHE A 171 13.36 24.83 0.45
CA PHE A 171 13.42 26.02 1.30
C PHE A 171 13.56 27.33 0.50
N ALA A 172 13.83 27.27 -0.80
CA ALA A 172 13.74 28.41 -1.70
C ALA A 172 12.28 28.84 -1.96
N GLN A 173 11.30 27.94 -1.75
CA GLN A 173 9.89 28.26 -1.90
C GLN A 173 9.28 28.83 -0.61
N PRO A 174 8.30 29.75 -0.69
CA PRO A 174 7.59 30.21 0.49
C PRO A 174 6.82 29.08 1.17
N LYS A 175 6.59 29.24 2.48
CA LYS A 175 5.74 28.32 3.24
C LYS A 175 4.34 28.28 2.60
N HIS A 176 3.85 27.08 2.35
CA HIS A 176 2.53 26.85 1.77
C HIS A 176 1.96 25.53 2.30
N ASN A 177 0.64 25.36 2.17
CA ASN A 177 -0.02 24.11 2.52
C ASN A 177 -0.04 23.20 1.31
N ALA A 178 0.58 22.03 1.42
CA ALA A 178 0.55 20.96 0.42
C ALA A 178 0.65 19.60 1.10
N HIS A 179 0.21 18.55 0.42
CA HIS A 179 0.49 17.18 0.86
C HIS A 179 1.75 16.69 0.16
N PHE A 180 2.72 16.11 0.88
CA PHE A 180 4.01 15.74 0.29
C PHE A 180 3.88 14.74 -0.88
N THR A 181 2.79 13.95 -0.92
CA THR A 181 2.52 13.00 -2.01
C THR A 181 2.12 13.67 -3.31
N ASP A 182 1.66 14.93 -3.29
CA ASP A 182 1.29 15.68 -4.50
C ASP A 182 2.49 15.75 -5.47
N GLU A 183 3.70 15.79 -4.92
CA GLU A 183 4.96 15.77 -5.69
C GLU A 183 5.22 14.50 -6.50
N TYR A 184 4.56 13.40 -6.14
CA TYR A 184 4.76 12.07 -6.71
C TYR A 184 3.52 11.61 -7.50
N LEU A 185 2.33 11.98 -7.05
CA LEU A 185 1.05 11.59 -7.64
C LEU A 185 0.58 12.56 -8.74
N LYS A 186 1.08 13.81 -8.75
CA LYS A 186 0.75 14.84 -9.75
C LYS A 186 2.01 15.43 -10.37
N PRO A 187 2.84 14.62 -11.05
CA PRO A 187 4.13 15.09 -11.58
C PRO A 187 3.98 16.22 -12.61
N ASP A 188 2.87 16.27 -13.35
CA ASP A 188 2.63 17.23 -14.43
C ASP A 188 2.16 18.63 -13.96
N GLN A 189 2.07 18.86 -12.65
CA GLN A 189 1.72 20.16 -12.06
C GLN A 189 2.92 20.88 -11.42
N LYS A 190 4.14 20.40 -11.68
CA LYS A 190 5.41 21.01 -11.21
C LYS A 190 6.01 21.96 -12.24
#